data_AF-G7V6P4-F1
#
_entry.id   AF-G7V6P4-F1
#
_cell.length_a   1.000
_cell.length_b   1.000
_cell.length_c   1.000
_cell.angle_alpha   90.00
_cell.angle_beta   90.00
_cell.angle_gamma   90.00
#
_symmetry.space_group_name_H-M   'P 1'
#
loop_
_entity.id
_entity.type
_entity.pdbx_description
1 polymer ?
#
loop_
_entity_poly.entity_id
_entity_poly.type
_entity_poly.pdbx_seq_one_letter_code
_entity_poly.pdbx_strand_id
1 'polypeptide(L)'
;MKLDFLDEFSDPYLKEDSGKGVFLAGVALGMLAKGQAGQSGDLGNSPLFKQINFGKIQLRDLKKHLSRIPELIRAYEIPHAGMIEVLAAEAGRLIITGQKKDLGVDGNFVFAVAFMNAPKFCFEKIFKKQEEGKE
;
A
#
# COMPACT_ATOMS: atom_id res chain seq x y z
N MET A 1 14.25 0.83 -1.60
CA MET A 1 12.99 0.09 -1.40
C MET A 1 13.27 -1.37 -1.68
N LYS A 2 12.98 -2.28 -0.73
CA LYS A 2 13.19 -3.73 -0.93
C LYS A 2 11.85 -4.42 -1.16
N LEU A 3 11.74 -5.20 -2.23
CA LEU A 3 10.54 -5.96 -2.59
C LEU A 3 10.76 -7.47 -2.62
N ASP A 4 12.00 -7.92 -2.41
CA ASP A 4 12.41 -9.33 -2.46
C ASP A 4 11.70 -10.19 -1.41
N PHE A 5 11.25 -9.59 -0.31
CA PHE A 5 10.48 -10.30 0.71
C PHE A 5 9.08 -10.73 0.21
N LEU A 6 8.59 -10.14 -0.89
CA LEU A 6 7.33 -10.56 -1.51
C LEU A 6 7.47 -11.94 -2.17
N ASP A 7 8.68 -12.30 -2.60
CA ASP A 7 8.98 -13.62 -3.18
C ASP A 7 9.10 -14.72 -2.12
N GLU A 8 9.29 -14.36 -0.85
CA GLU A 8 9.25 -15.28 0.30
C GLU A 8 7.82 -15.75 0.64
N PHE A 9 6.78 -15.06 0.17
CA PHE A 9 5.41 -15.50 0.40
C PHE A 9 5.09 -16.75 -0.45
N SER A 10 4.41 -17.71 0.18
CA SER A 10 3.94 -18.92 -0.51
C SER A 10 2.87 -18.64 -1.56
N ASP A 11 2.24 -17.47 -1.52
CA ASP A 11 1.15 -17.08 -2.41
C ASP A 11 1.68 -16.76 -3.83
N PRO A 12 1.25 -17.51 -4.87
CA PRO A 12 1.63 -17.26 -6.26
C PRO A 12 1.23 -15.86 -6.75
N TYR A 13 0.14 -15.30 -6.23
CA TYR A 13 -0.36 -13.99 -6.63
C TYR A 13 0.65 -12.88 -6.28
N LEU A 14 1.31 -12.99 -5.13
CA LEU A 14 2.32 -12.02 -4.66
C LEU A 14 3.63 -12.07 -5.45
N LYS A 15 3.86 -13.12 -6.24
CA LYS A 15 5.02 -13.24 -7.11
C LYS A 15 4.83 -12.53 -8.44
N GLU A 16 3.59 -12.29 -8.85
CA GLU A 16 3.27 -11.54 -10.06
C GLU A 16 3.39 -10.03 -9.86
N ASP A 17 3.78 -9.30 -10.91
CA ASP A 17 3.85 -7.83 -10.89
C ASP A 17 2.54 -7.18 -10.45
N SER A 18 1.40 -7.69 -10.95
CA SER A 18 0.08 -7.21 -10.54
C SER A 18 -0.15 -7.35 -9.03
N GLY A 19 0.25 -8.49 -8.44
CA GLY A 19 0.04 -8.73 -7.01
C GLY A 19 1.01 -7.95 -6.12
N LYS A 20 2.27 -7.80 -6.55
CA LYS A 20 3.22 -6.88 -5.90
C LYS A 20 2.68 -5.46 -5.91
N GLY A 21 2.11 -5.03 -7.04
CA GLY A 21 1.48 -3.71 -7.16
C GLY A 21 0.28 -3.52 -6.24
N VAL A 22 -0.62 -4.50 -6.16
CA VAL A 22 -1.77 -4.48 -5.24
C VAL A 22 -1.34 -4.44 -3.78
N PHE A 23 -0.32 -5.21 -3.42
CA PHE A 23 0.24 -5.21 -2.06
C PHE A 23 0.77 -3.81 -1.70
N LEU A 24 1.61 -3.23 -2.56
CA LEU A 24 2.18 -1.90 -2.32
C LEU A 24 1.12 -0.81 -2.28
N ALA A 25 0.07 -0.91 -3.10
CA ALA A 25 -1.07 0.00 -3.04
C ALA A 25 -1.79 -0.09 -1.68
N GLY A 26 -1.95 -1.31 -1.15
CA GLY A 26 -2.46 -1.54 0.21
C GLY A 26 -1.60 -0.86 1.26
N VAL A 27 -0.29 -1.03 1.21
CA VAL A 27 0.64 -0.37 2.16
C VAL A 27 0.58 1.16 2.05
N ALA A 28 0.59 1.71 0.83
CA ALA A 28 0.54 3.15 0.61
C ALA A 28 -0.75 3.76 1.16
N LEU A 29 -1.91 3.17 0.83
CA LEU A 29 -3.20 3.65 1.28
C LEU A 29 -3.40 3.41 2.79
N GLY A 30 -2.87 2.33 3.35
CA GLY A 30 -2.93 2.08 4.80
C GLY A 30 -2.10 3.10 5.60
N MET A 31 -0.91 3.45 5.10
CA MET A 31 -0.09 4.53 5.68
C MET A 31 -0.80 5.88 5.61
N LEU A 32 -1.44 6.18 4.46
CA LEU A 32 -2.22 7.40 4.29
C LEU A 32 -3.42 7.44 5.25
N ALA A 33 -4.18 6.35 5.35
CA ALA A 33 -5.33 6.24 6.24
C ALA A 33 -4.91 6.44 7.70
N LYS A 34 -3.79 5.86 8.11
CA LYS A 34 -3.23 6.06 9.46
C LYS A 34 -2.81 7.51 9.68
N GLY A 35 -2.16 8.13 8.71
CA GLY A 35 -1.81 9.55 8.78
C GLY A 35 -3.04 10.45 8.92
N GLN A 36 -4.13 10.13 8.22
CA GLN A 36 -5.41 10.85 8.34
C GLN A 36 -6.10 10.63 9.70
N ALA A 37 -5.95 9.45 10.30
CA ALA A 37 -6.51 9.15 11.61
C ALA A 37 -5.71 9.82 12.76
N GLY A 38 -4.46 10.24 12.51
CA GLY A 38 -3.56 10.81 13.51
C GLY A 38 -2.91 9.77 14.43
N GLN A 39 -2.07 10.22 15.38
CA GLN A 39 -1.29 9.33 16.26
C GLN A 39 -2.12 8.48 17.23
N SER A 40 -3.37 8.87 17.50
CA SER A 40 -4.25 8.22 18.49
C SER A 40 -5.61 7.80 17.93
N GLY A 41 -5.83 7.97 16.61
CA GLY A 41 -7.09 7.59 15.98
C GLY A 41 -7.07 6.15 15.48
N ASP A 42 -8.13 5.41 15.77
CA ASP A 42 -8.41 4.13 15.11
C ASP A 42 -8.42 4.30 13.59
N LEU A 43 -7.83 3.33 12.88
CA LEU A 43 -7.80 3.30 11.41
C LEU A 43 -9.21 3.42 10.82
N GLY A 44 -10.22 2.90 11.52
CA GLY A 44 -11.64 2.98 11.17
C GLY A 44 -12.23 4.40 11.15
N ASN A 45 -11.58 5.36 11.80
CA ASN A 45 -12.00 6.76 11.79
C ASN A 45 -11.48 7.54 10.58
N SER A 46 -10.52 6.99 9.83
CA SER A 46 -10.00 7.61 8.61
C SER A 46 -11.09 7.73 7.54
N PRO A 47 -11.23 8.91 6.88
CA PRO A 47 -12.10 9.06 5.71
C PRO A 47 -11.78 8.07 4.60
N LEU A 48 -10.49 7.73 4.41
CA LEU A 48 -10.08 6.76 3.39
C LEU A 48 -10.54 5.35 3.74
N PHE A 49 -10.44 4.94 5.01
CA PHE A 49 -10.93 3.63 5.46
C PHE A 49 -12.43 3.45 5.16
N LYS A 50 -13.22 4.49 5.43
CA LYS A 50 -14.67 4.50 5.19
C LYS A 50 -15.05 4.49 3.71
N GLN A 51 -14.16 4.96 2.84
CA GLN A 51 -14.37 4.98 1.38
C GLN A 51 -14.00 3.65 0.71
N ILE A 52 -13.19 2.82 1.37
CA ILE A 52 -12.71 1.56 0.80
C ILE A 52 -13.70 0.44 1.08
N ASN A 53 -14.23 -0.17 0.02
CA ASN A 53 -15.06 -1.37 0.10
C ASN A 53 -14.19 -2.63 0.10
N PHE A 54 -13.62 -2.96 1.27
CA PHE A 54 -12.81 -4.17 1.44
C PHE A 54 -13.53 -5.43 0.94
N GLY A 55 -12.81 -6.28 0.19
CA GLY A 55 -13.36 -7.51 -0.39
C GLY A 55 -14.08 -7.34 -1.72
N LYS A 56 -14.35 -6.10 -2.16
CA LYS A 56 -14.99 -5.79 -3.46
C LYS A 56 -14.27 -4.68 -4.24
N ILE A 57 -13.01 -4.42 -3.92
CA ILE A 57 -12.22 -3.39 -4.57
C ILE A 57 -11.93 -3.82 -6.01
N GLN A 58 -12.24 -2.94 -6.97
CA GLN A 58 -11.83 -3.12 -8.36
C GLN A 58 -10.49 -2.41 -8.63
N LEU A 59 -9.79 -2.85 -9.67
CA LEU A 59 -8.51 -2.26 -10.05
C LEU A 59 -8.63 -0.77 -10.40
N ARG A 60 -9.79 -0.38 -10.97
CA ARG A 60 -10.12 1.01 -11.26
C ARG A 60 -10.24 1.85 -9.99
N ASP A 61 -10.87 1.33 -8.94
CA ASP A 61 -11.00 2.03 -7.66
C ASP A 61 -9.62 2.21 -7.03
N LEU A 62 -8.78 1.16 -7.08
CA LEU A 62 -7.42 1.22 -6.59
C LEU A 62 -6.59 2.30 -7.30
N LYS A 63 -6.64 2.35 -8.64
CA LYS A 63 -5.98 3.40 -9.44
C LYS A 63 -6.47 4.80 -9.07
N LYS A 64 -7.78 4.97 -8.87
CA LYS A 64 -8.38 6.24 -8.45
C LYS A 64 -7.95 6.66 -7.05
N HIS A 65 -7.79 5.72 -6.13
CA HIS A 65 -7.29 6.01 -4.79
C HIS A 65 -5.80 6.38 -4.83
N LEU A 66 -4.97 5.66 -5.61
CA LEU A 66 -3.56 5.97 -5.79
C LEU A 66 -3.35 7.36 -6.40
N SER A 67 -4.14 7.77 -7.39
CA SER A 67 -4.01 9.09 -8.01
C SER A 67 -4.33 10.26 -7.07
N ARG A 68 -5.12 10.02 -6.01
CA ARG A 68 -5.48 11.02 -5.01
C ARG A 68 -4.47 11.14 -3.87
N ILE A 69 -3.48 10.25 -3.80
CA ILE A 69 -2.48 10.24 -2.72
C ILE A 69 -1.76 11.59 -2.58
N PRO A 70 -1.21 12.21 -3.64
CA PRO A 70 -0.48 13.48 -3.50
C PRO A 70 -1.35 14.62 -2.93
N GLU A 71 -2.61 14.67 -3.35
CA GLU A 71 -3.58 15.65 -2.85
C GLU A 71 -3.90 15.43 -1.37
N LEU A 72 -4.13 14.18 -0.97
CA LEU A 72 -4.45 13.82 0.40
C LEU A 72 -3.25 13.99 1.34
N ILE A 73 -2.04 13.74 0.86
CA ILE A 73 -0.81 14.00 1.63
C ILE A 73 -0.71 15.49 1.98
N ARG A 74 -0.95 16.37 1.01
CA ARG A 74 -0.90 17.83 1.20
C ARG A 74 -2.03 18.33 2.09
N ALA A 75 -3.26 17.83 1.88
CA ALA A 75 -4.44 18.29 2.60
C ALA A 75 -4.43 17.95 4.10
N TYR A 76 -3.79 16.85 4.47
CA TYR A 76 -3.75 16.36 5.86
C TYR A 76 -2.34 16.45 6.49
N GLU A 77 -1.38 17.10 5.81
CA GLU A 77 0.02 17.23 6.26
C GLU A 77 0.61 15.91 6.76
N ILE A 78 0.42 14.86 5.96
CA ILE A 78 0.70 13.47 6.36
C ILE A 78 2.20 13.26 6.61
N PRO A 79 2.62 12.71 7.76
CA PRO A 79 4.02 12.38 8.02
C PRO A 79 4.52 11.32 7.04
N HIS A 80 5.82 11.35 6.73
CA HIS A 80 6.46 10.42 5.78
C HIS A 80 5.88 10.47 4.35
N ALA A 81 5.33 11.62 3.94
CA ALA A 81 4.83 11.91 2.59
C ALA A 81 5.64 11.28 1.46
N GLY A 82 6.95 11.54 1.41
CA GLY A 82 7.82 11.03 0.35
C GLY A 82 7.90 9.51 0.27
N MET A 83 7.80 8.80 1.39
CA MET A 83 7.74 7.31 1.37
C MET A 83 6.43 6.83 0.77
N ILE A 84 5.30 7.45 1.14
CA ILE A 84 3.98 7.10 0.63
C ILE A 84 3.88 7.37 -0.88
N GLU A 85 4.46 8.49 -1.35
CA GLU A 85 4.50 8.82 -2.79
C GLU A 85 5.32 7.80 -3.59
N VAL A 86 6.49 7.40 -3.08
CA VAL A 86 7.31 6.37 -3.74
C VAL A 86 6.57 5.02 -3.80
N LEU A 87 5.92 4.61 -2.71
CA LEU A 87 5.09 3.40 -2.68
C LEU A 87 3.95 3.49 -3.70
N ALA A 88 3.26 4.62 -3.78
CA ALA A 88 2.13 4.84 -4.67
C ALA A 88 2.55 4.81 -6.14
N ALA A 89 3.68 5.45 -6.48
CA ALA A 89 4.22 5.47 -7.83
C ALA A 89 4.63 4.06 -8.28
N GLU A 90 5.33 3.31 -7.42
CA GLU A 90 5.76 1.96 -7.72
C GLU A 90 4.58 0.99 -7.84
N ALA A 91 3.60 1.10 -6.94
CA ALA A 91 2.35 0.34 -7.01
C ALA A 91 1.61 0.60 -8.33
N GLY A 92 1.48 1.87 -8.72
CA GLY A 92 0.86 2.27 -9.98
C GLY A 92 1.58 1.69 -11.19
N ARG A 93 2.92 1.73 -11.21
CA ARG A 93 3.74 1.14 -12.27
C ARG A 93 3.49 -0.36 -12.40
N LEU A 94 3.58 -1.10 -11.31
CA LEU A 94 3.39 -2.56 -11.30
C LEU A 94 1.98 -2.99 -11.70
N ILE A 95 0.95 -2.25 -11.26
CA ILE A 95 -0.44 -2.48 -11.66
C ILE A 95 -0.64 -2.27 -13.17
N ILE A 96 0.05 -1.29 -13.76
CA ILE A 96 -0.03 -1.03 -15.20
C ILE A 96 0.73 -2.12 -15.98
N THR A 97 1.94 -2.46 -15.55
CA THR A 97 2.79 -3.47 -16.22
C THR A 97 2.22 -4.88 -16.13
N GLY A 98 1.60 -5.24 -15.01
CA GLY A 98 1.09 -6.59 -14.78
C GLY A 98 -0.17 -6.94 -15.58
N GLN A 99 -0.76 -6.00 -16.31
CA GLN A 99 -1.89 -6.15 -17.26
C GLN A 99 -3.12 -6.96 -16.77
N LYS A 100 -3.26 -7.26 -15.47
CA LYS A 100 -4.45 -7.92 -14.95
C LYS A 100 -5.67 -7.01 -15.13
N LYS A 101 -6.77 -7.61 -15.58
CA LYS A 101 -8.05 -6.90 -15.75
C LYS A 101 -8.81 -6.73 -14.43
N ASP A 102 -8.57 -7.59 -13.45
CA ASP A 102 -9.28 -7.59 -12.16
C ASP A 102 -8.37 -7.99 -11.00
N LEU A 103 -8.73 -7.59 -9.77
CA LEU A 103 -8.05 -8.02 -8.55
C LEU A 103 -8.41 -9.46 -8.18
N GLY A 104 -9.68 -9.86 -8.39
CA GLY A 104 -10.21 -11.12 -7.90
C GLY A 104 -10.24 -11.20 -6.36
N VAL A 105 -10.45 -12.41 -5.84
CA VAL A 105 -10.47 -12.68 -4.38
C VAL A 105 -9.08 -12.50 -3.79
N ASP A 106 -8.05 -13.04 -4.45
CA ASP A 106 -6.66 -13.02 -3.97
C ASP A 106 -6.14 -11.60 -3.87
N GLY A 107 -6.39 -10.75 -4.88
CA GLY A 107 -6.00 -9.36 -4.84
C GLY A 107 -6.70 -8.59 -3.73
N ASN A 108 -7.99 -8.83 -3.51
CA ASN A 108 -8.73 -8.20 -2.42
C ASN A 108 -8.18 -8.61 -1.05
N PHE A 109 -7.82 -9.87 -0.88
CA PHE A 109 -7.20 -10.38 0.35
C PHE A 109 -5.82 -9.76 0.58
N VAL A 110 -4.94 -9.81 -0.43
CA VAL A 110 -3.59 -9.21 -0.40
C VAL A 110 -3.67 -7.72 -0.05
N PHE A 111 -4.56 -6.99 -0.71
CA PHE A 111 -4.79 -5.57 -0.43
C PHE A 111 -5.19 -5.35 1.03
N ALA A 112 -6.17 -6.07 1.54
CA ALA A 112 -6.68 -5.90 2.90
C ALA A 112 -5.60 -6.18 3.96
N VAL A 113 -4.84 -7.27 3.79
CA VAL A 113 -3.73 -7.63 4.68
C VAL A 113 -2.64 -6.56 4.67
N ALA A 114 -2.24 -6.10 3.48
CA ALA A 114 -1.23 -5.07 3.32
C ALA A 114 -1.67 -3.74 3.93
N PHE A 115 -2.93 -3.36 3.72
CA PHE A 115 -3.52 -2.14 4.26
C PHE A 115 -3.58 -2.14 5.78
N MET A 116 -4.06 -3.22 6.39
CA MET A 116 -4.15 -3.32 7.86
C MET A 116 -2.77 -3.34 8.54
N ASN A 117 -1.76 -3.90 7.88
CA ASN A 117 -0.40 -4.04 8.40
C ASN A 117 0.57 -3.01 7.82
N ALA A 118 0.05 -1.93 7.22
CA ALA A 118 0.83 -0.99 6.44
C ALA A 118 2.04 -0.39 7.19
N PRO A 119 1.95 0.03 8.47
CA PRO A 119 3.12 0.55 9.18
C PRO A 119 4.23 -0.49 9.34
N LYS A 120 3.86 -1.73 9.66
CA LYS A 120 4.80 -2.83 9.84
C LYS A 120 5.53 -3.12 8.53
N PHE A 121 4.80 -3.28 7.43
CA PHE A 121 5.41 -3.52 6.13
C PHE A 121 6.25 -2.33 5.63
N CYS A 122 5.73 -1.11 5.76
CA CYS A 122 6.43 0.09 5.35
C CYS A 122 7.78 0.25 6.07
N PHE A 123 7.80 0.19 7.41
CA PHE A 123 9.01 0.46 8.18
C PHE A 123 9.93 -0.75 8.36
N GLU A 124 9.40 -1.96 8.56
CA GLU A 124 10.23 -3.12 8.90
C GLU A 124 10.67 -3.95 7.69
N LYS A 125 9.95 -3.87 6.56
CA LYS A 125 10.23 -4.69 5.37
C LYS A 125 10.67 -3.85 4.18
N ILE A 126 9.94 -2.79 3.85
CA ILE A 126 10.13 -2.03 2.61
C ILE A 126 11.24 -0.98 2.75
N PHE A 127 11.21 -0.21 3.85
CA PHE A 127 12.16 0.87 4.15
C PHE A 127 13.04 0.57 5.36
N LYS A 128 13.20 -0.71 5.74
CA LYS A 128 14.05 -1.10 6.87
C LYS A 128 15.41 -0.41 6.74
N LYS A 129 15.74 0.46 7.70
CA LYS A 129 17.03 1.13 7.78
C LYS A 129 18.08 0.03 7.72
N GLN A 130 19.05 0.12 6.82
CA GLN A 130 20.27 -0.65 7.01
C GLN A 130 20.77 -0.24 8.38
N GLU A 131 20.85 -1.17 9.32
CA GLU A 131 21.87 -1.04 10.35
C GLU A 131 23.16 -0.96 9.56
N GLU A 132 23.68 0.26 9.42
CA GLU A 132 25.08 0.47 9.06
C GLU A 132 25.87 -0.46 9.96
N GLY A 133 26.61 -1.38 9.32
CA GLY A 133 27.64 -2.12 10.01
C GLY A 133 28.52 -1.12 10.73
N LYS A 134 28.45 -1.11 12.06
CA LYS A 134 29.54 -0.58 12.87
C LYS A 134 30.63 -1.65 12.83
N GLU A 135 31.51 -1.53 11.83
CA GLU A 135 32.92 -1.88 12.01
C GLU A 135 33.54 -1.00 13.12
#